data_AF-A0A843K3E6-F1
#
_entry.id   AF-A0A843K3E6-F1
#
_cell.length_a   1.000
_cell.length_b   1.000
_cell.length_c   1.000
_cell.angle_alpha   90.00
_cell.angle_beta   90.00
_cell.angle_gamma   90.00
#
_symmetry.space_group_name_H-M   'P 1'
#
loop_
_entity.id
_entity.type
_entity.pdbx_description
1 polymer ?
#
loop_
_entity_poly.entity_id
_entity_poly.type
_entity_poly.pdbx_seq_one_letter_code
_entity_poly.pdbx_strand_id
1 'polypeptide(L)'
;MEKQAAKDPIQETNPDGENISGGAASDLKVADESLFLKDFDLVNDPYKKTLFATGQGQRNDSVKYYMNLTDSLALFQEKYKDHLPPEINSDKQFSEDIMNVSSIVSGVKDDVYTGNLTQAHLKLEAVRPIFQNILIRNNLMSLSVALVDFHDIMEVVLDAANDRDAAGVLDAYPKADEKLSAVEAISDESGIKAIRANLDGLANLAEKNKTEELPAKASDLKTSYVKVYLATSIFGN
;
A
#
# COMPACT_ATOMS: atom_id res chain seq x y z
N MET A 1 -15.40 -12.49 61.69
CA MET A 1 -15.33 -11.16 62.35
C MET A 1 -13.89 -11.03 62.79
N GLU A 2 -13.01 -10.19 62.26
CA GLU A 2 -13.09 -8.83 61.71
C GLU A 2 -11.95 -8.61 60.69
N LYS A 3 -12.08 -7.58 59.86
CA LYS A 3 -11.17 -7.16 58.79
C LYS A 3 -10.00 -6.30 59.31
N GLN A 4 -8.90 -6.26 58.54
CA GLN A 4 -8.01 -5.13 58.16
C GLN A 4 -6.54 -5.56 58.19
N ALA A 5 -5.65 -5.17 57.28
CA ALA A 5 -5.72 -4.45 56.02
C ALA A 5 -4.42 -4.84 55.26
N ALA A 6 -4.52 -5.19 53.97
CA ALA A 6 -3.35 -5.41 53.14
C ALA A 6 -2.75 -4.04 52.79
N LYS A 7 -1.46 -3.85 53.09
CA LYS A 7 -0.68 -2.71 52.61
C LYS A 7 -0.42 -2.89 51.13
N ASP A 8 -0.75 -1.86 50.34
CA ASP A 8 -0.43 -1.77 48.92
C ASP A 8 1.09 -1.84 48.68
N PRO A 9 1.55 -2.40 47.54
CA PRO A 9 2.95 -2.32 47.14
C PRO A 9 3.30 -0.90 46.69
N ILE A 10 4.38 -0.38 47.27
CA ILE A 10 4.97 0.92 47.00
C ILE A 10 5.46 0.96 45.54
N GLN A 11 4.94 1.90 44.75
CA GLN A 11 5.54 2.32 43.48
C GLN A 11 6.74 3.23 43.78
N GLU A 12 7.94 2.83 43.37
CA GLU A 12 9.08 3.74 43.30
C GLU A 12 8.84 4.76 42.19
N THR A 13 8.82 6.04 42.55
CA THR A 13 8.66 7.18 41.64
C THR A 13 10.01 7.88 41.46
N ASN A 14 10.32 8.26 40.22
CA ASN A 14 11.43 9.16 39.91
C ASN A 14 11.02 10.63 40.19
N PRO A 15 11.96 11.55 40.40
CA PRO A 15 11.70 12.84 41.05
C PRO A 15 10.94 13.88 40.19
N ASP A 16 10.58 13.56 38.94
CA ASP A 16 9.95 14.51 38.02
C ASP A 16 8.48 14.21 37.68
N GLY A 17 7.81 13.27 38.34
CA GLY A 17 6.34 13.20 38.35
C GLY A 17 5.62 12.98 37.01
N GLU A 18 6.35 12.72 35.90
CA GLU A 18 5.76 12.39 34.61
C GLU A 18 5.72 10.88 34.36
N ASN A 19 4.51 10.36 34.26
CA ASN A 19 4.25 9.06 33.68
C ASN A 19 4.39 9.17 32.17
N ILE A 20 5.46 8.61 31.59
CA ILE A 20 5.59 8.46 30.13
C ILE A 20 5.74 6.98 29.77
N SER A 21 4.76 6.19 30.20
CA SER A 21 4.33 5.01 29.45
C SER A 21 3.57 5.50 28.21
N GLY A 22 4.21 5.46 27.04
CA GLY A 22 3.50 5.57 25.75
C GLY A 22 4.20 6.43 24.71
N GLY A 23 4.91 5.78 23.79
CA GLY A 23 5.39 6.36 22.53
C GLY A 23 6.06 5.23 21.72
N ALA A 24 5.66 4.88 20.51
CA ALA A 24 4.82 5.53 19.52
C ALA A 24 3.80 4.52 18.96
N ALA A 25 2.54 4.65 19.33
CA ALA A 25 1.44 3.88 18.74
C ALA A 25 0.09 4.56 19.04
N SER A 26 -0.04 5.85 18.72
CA SER A 26 -1.32 6.55 18.88
C SER A 26 -1.29 7.86 18.11
N ASP A 27 -1.62 7.78 16.82
CA ASP A 27 -2.32 8.83 16.04
C ASP A 27 -2.70 8.32 14.64
N LEU A 28 -2.85 6.99 14.45
CA LEU A 28 -3.54 6.49 13.25
C LEU A 28 -5.03 6.80 13.42
N LYS A 29 -5.52 7.83 12.71
CA LYS A 29 -6.96 7.96 12.48
C LYS A 29 -7.40 6.74 11.69
N VAL A 30 -8.19 5.87 12.31
CA VAL A 30 -8.78 4.70 11.65
C VAL A 30 -9.56 5.21 10.44
N ALA A 31 -9.19 4.72 9.25
CA ALA A 31 -9.63 5.21 7.95
C ALA A 31 -11.16 5.18 7.74
N ASP A 32 -11.91 4.36 8.50
CA ASP A 32 -13.32 4.02 8.24
C ASP A 32 -14.32 5.18 8.18
N GLU A 33 -14.00 6.32 8.78
CA GLU A 33 -14.90 7.48 8.83
C GLU A 33 -14.50 8.62 7.88
N SER A 34 -13.31 8.57 7.28
CA SER A 34 -12.86 9.65 6.39
C SER A 34 -13.60 9.61 5.05
N LEU A 35 -14.49 10.58 4.83
CA LEU A 35 -15.14 10.78 3.52
C LEU A 35 -14.10 10.98 2.42
N PHE A 36 -13.02 11.71 2.72
CA PHE A 36 -11.91 11.89 1.77
C PHE A 36 -11.33 10.57 1.29
N LEU A 37 -11.05 9.65 2.21
CA LEU A 37 -10.52 8.34 1.83
C LEU A 37 -11.54 7.55 0.99
N LYS A 38 -12.85 7.70 1.24
CA LYS A 38 -13.92 7.06 0.45
C LYS A 38 -13.90 7.56 -0.97
N ASP A 39 -13.81 8.87 -1.12
CA ASP A 39 -13.71 9.50 -2.44
C ASP A 39 -12.39 9.17 -3.14
N PHE A 40 -11.28 9.12 -2.40
CA PHE A 40 -9.97 8.76 -2.96
C PHE A 40 -9.98 7.33 -3.50
N ASP A 41 -10.64 6.41 -2.80
CA ASP A 41 -10.78 5.02 -3.24
C ASP A 41 -11.52 4.86 -4.55
N LEU A 42 -12.54 5.69 -4.79
CA LEU A 42 -13.28 5.70 -6.05
C LEU A 42 -12.39 6.03 -7.25
N VAL A 43 -11.26 6.72 -7.02
CA VAL A 43 -10.23 6.99 -8.04
C VAL A 43 -9.13 5.94 -8.03
N ASN A 44 -8.68 5.54 -6.85
CA ASN A 44 -7.57 4.60 -6.68
C ASN A 44 -7.91 3.20 -7.21
N ASP A 45 -9.13 2.70 -7.01
CA ASP A 45 -9.56 1.39 -7.52
C ASP A 45 -9.47 1.27 -9.06
N PRO A 46 -10.12 2.14 -9.87
CA PRO A 46 -9.98 2.06 -11.32
C PRO A 46 -8.55 2.38 -11.79
N TYR A 47 -7.79 3.19 -11.06
CA TYR A 47 -6.35 3.39 -11.32
C TYR A 47 -5.57 2.08 -11.22
N LYS A 48 -5.66 1.38 -10.08
CA LYS A 48 -4.97 0.10 -9.84
C LYS A 48 -5.33 -0.93 -10.90
N LYS A 49 -6.63 -1.03 -11.23
CA LYS A 49 -7.13 -1.96 -12.25
C LYS A 49 -6.63 -1.61 -13.65
N THR A 50 -6.52 -0.32 -13.99
CA THR A 50 -5.95 0.14 -15.27
C THR A 50 -4.46 -0.19 -15.35
N LEU A 51 -3.69 0.13 -14.31
CA LEU A 51 -2.26 -0.16 -14.23
C LEU A 51 -1.99 -1.66 -14.35
N PHE A 52 -2.77 -2.48 -13.65
CA PHE A 52 -2.65 -3.93 -13.73
C PHE A 52 -2.99 -4.47 -15.12
N ALA A 53 -4.15 -4.10 -15.69
CA ALA A 53 -4.58 -4.60 -17.00
C ALA A 53 -3.62 -4.20 -18.13
N THR A 54 -3.07 -2.98 -18.08
CA THR A 54 -2.06 -2.53 -19.06
C THR A 54 -0.78 -3.34 -18.97
N GLY A 55 -0.30 -3.64 -17.75
CA GLY A 55 0.87 -4.50 -17.53
C GLY A 55 0.67 -5.95 -17.99
N GLN A 56 -0.59 -6.43 -17.99
CA GLN A 56 -0.94 -7.77 -18.48
C GLN A 56 -1.28 -7.83 -19.97
N GLY A 57 -1.22 -6.70 -20.70
CA GLY A 57 -1.60 -6.65 -22.12
C GLY A 57 -3.11 -6.85 -22.38
N GLN A 58 -3.96 -6.68 -21.37
CA GLN A 58 -5.39 -6.96 -21.43
C GLN A 58 -6.17 -5.78 -22.02
N ARG A 59 -6.12 -5.59 -23.34
CA ARG A 59 -6.66 -4.39 -24.03
C ARG A 59 -8.09 -3.99 -23.64
N ASN A 60 -9.04 -4.94 -23.65
CA ASN A 60 -10.44 -4.61 -23.38
C ASN A 60 -10.64 -4.14 -21.93
N ASP A 61 -9.97 -4.80 -20.98
CA ASP A 61 -10.00 -4.42 -19.58
C ASP A 61 -9.26 -3.10 -19.33
N SER A 62 -8.12 -2.88 -19.99
CA SER A 62 -7.41 -1.59 -19.94
C SER A 62 -8.30 -0.44 -20.37
N VAL A 63 -9.01 -0.56 -21.50
CA VAL A 63 -9.93 0.47 -21.99
C VAL A 63 -11.08 0.70 -21.01
N LYS A 64 -11.70 -0.37 -20.52
CA LYS A 64 -12.81 -0.31 -19.56
C LYS A 64 -12.41 0.40 -18.27
N TYR A 65 -11.31 -0.04 -17.64
CA TYR A 65 -10.86 0.54 -16.37
C TYR A 65 -10.34 1.96 -16.54
N TYR A 66 -9.70 2.26 -17.69
CA TYR A 66 -9.28 3.62 -18.02
C TYR A 66 -10.46 4.60 -18.10
N MET A 67 -11.59 4.20 -18.72
CA MET A 67 -12.79 5.03 -18.75
C MET A 67 -13.34 5.31 -17.34
N ASN A 68 -13.39 4.28 -16.49
CA ASN A 68 -13.81 4.46 -15.09
C ASN A 68 -12.85 5.39 -14.33
N LEU A 69 -11.54 5.29 -14.59
CA LEU A 69 -10.53 6.15 -13.97
C LEU A 69 -10.71 7.61 -14.39
N THR A 70 -10.93 7.88 -15.68
CA THR A 70 -11.13 9.26 -16.15
C THR A 70 -12.39 9.87 -15.56
N ASP A 71 -13.48 9.09 -15.46
CA ASP A 71 -14.75 9.57 -14.90
C ASP A 71 -14.63 9.84 -13.40
N SER A 72 -14.06 8.90 -12.64
CA SER A 72 -13.92 9.08 -11.18
C SER A 72 -12.92 10.17 -10.83
N LEU A 73 -11.82 10.30 -11.57
CA LEU A 73 -10.85 11.37 -11.37
C LEU A 73 -11.47 12.75 -11.64
N ALA A 74 -12.28 12.89 -12.69
CA ALA A 74 -12.98 14.15 -12.97
C ALA A 74 -13.95 14.54 -11.85
N LEU A 75 -14.71 13.58 -11.31
CA LEU A 75 -15.60 13.81 -10.17
C LEU A 75 -14.84 14.19 -8.90
N PHE A 76 -13.71 13.52 -8.63
CA PHE A 76 -12.86 13.81 -7.49
C PHE A 76 -12.24 15.21 -7.59
N GLN A 77 -11.73 15.58 -8.76
CA GLN A 77 -11.22 16.92 -9.04
C GLN A 77 -12.29 17.99 -8.80
N GLU A 78 -13.49 17.80 -9.35
CA GLU A 78 -14.59 18.75 -9.20
C GLU A 78 -15.01 18.92 -7.73
N LYS A 79 -15.03 17.83 -6.96
CA LYS A 79 -15.40 17.85 -5.54
C LYS A 79 -14.41 18.64 -4.68
N TYR A 80 -13.11 18.51 -4.94
CA TYR A 80 -12.05 19.06 -4.08
C TYR A 80 -11.38 20.32 -4.63
N LYS A 81 -11.84 20.88 -5.76
CA LYS A 81 -11.24 22.09 -6.35
C LYS A 81 -11.35 23.33 -5.46
N ASP A 82 -12.47 23.48 -4.74
CA ASP A 82 -12.78 24.69 -3.97
C ASP A 82 -12.76 24.47 -2.46
N HIS A 83 -13.01 23.23 -2.00
CA HIS A 83 -13.11 22.91 -0.59
C HIS A 83 -12.42 21.59 -0.25
N LEU A 84 -11.34 21.70 0.52
CA LEU A 84 -10.63 20.55 1.08
C LEU A 84 -11.15 20.25 2.49
N PRO A 85 -11.38 18.96 2.82
CA PRO A 85 -11.84 18.56 4.14
C PRO A 85 -10.71 18.71 5.17
N PRO A 86 -11.03 18.77 6.48
CA PRO A 86 -10.07 19.11 7.53
C PRO A 86 -8.79 18.25 7.55
N GLU A 87 -8.86 17.01 7.08
CA GLU A 87 -7.73 16.08 7.03
C GLU A 87 -6.65 16.49 6.02
N ILE A 88 -7.02 17.22 4.96
CA ILE A 88 -6.10 17.61 3.89
C ILE A 88 -6.10 19.11 3.57
N ASN A 89 -6.88 19.92 4.30
CA ASN A 89 -7.03 21.36 4.00
C ASN A 89 -5.76 22.19 4.19
N SER A 90 -4.77 21.65 4.92
CA SER A 90 -3.46 22.28 5.10
C SER A 90 -2.44 21.86 4.03
N ASP A 91 -2.80 20.90 3.17
CA ASP A 91 -1.94 20.40 2.11
C ASP A 91 -1.90 21.35 0.91
N LYS A 92 -0.83 22.16 0.88
CA LYS A 92 -0.60 23.13 -0.18
C LYS A 92 -0.20 22.50 -1.52
N GLN A 93 0.22 21.23 -1.52
CA GLN A 93 0.65 20.50 -2.74
C GLN A 93 -0.49 19.71 -3.36
N PHE A 94 -1.58 19.46 -2.62
CA PHE A 94 -2.69 18.62 -3.07
C PHE A 94 -3.23 18.98 -4.45
N SER A 95 -3.52 20.26 -4.70
CA SER A 95 -4.09 20.69 -5.98
C SER A 95 -3.14 20.43 -7.16
N GLU A 96 -1.86 20.72 -6.98
CA GLU A 96 -0.83 20.48 -8.00
C GLU A 96 -0.66 19.00 -8.29
N ASP A 97 -0.62 18.17 -7.25
CA ASP A 97 -0.51 16.72 -7.39
C ASP A 97 -1.69 16.11 -8.15
N ILE A 98 -2.92 16.54 -7.82
CA ILE A 98 -4.11 16.05 -8.51
C ILE A 98 -4.13 16.53 -9.98
N MET A 99 -3.65 17.74 -10.28
CA MET A 99 -3.46 18.18 -11.67
C MET A 99 -2.41 17.34 -12.40
N ASN A 100 -1.30 17.00 -11.74
CA ASN A 100 -0.25 16.14 -12.30
C ASN A 100 -0.79 14.75 -12.63
N VAL A 101 -1.57 14.14 -11.72
CA VAL A 101 -2.25 12.86 -11.97
C VAL A 101 -3.18 12.96 -13.17
N SER A 102 -4.02 14.01 -13.24
CA SER A 102 -4.94 14.23 -14.36
C SER A 102 -4.22 14.39 -15.71
N SER A 103 -3.07 15.06 -15.71
CA SER A 103 -2.20 15.19 -16.88
C SER A 103 -1.63 13.84 -17.33
N ILE A 104 -1.11 13.03 -16.40
CA ILE A 104 -0.59 11.68 -16.69
C ILE A 104 -1.69 10.79 -17.25
N VAL A 105 -2.84 10.72 -16.57
CA VAL A 105 -3.99 9.90 -16.98
C VAL A 105 -4.49 10.32 -18.36
N SER A 106 -4.65 11.62 -18.61
CA SER A 106 -5.05 12.11 -19.93
C SER A 106 -4.00 11.80 -21.01
N GLY A 107 -2.72 11.83 -20.66
CA GLY A 107 -1.59 11.58 -21.56
C GLY A 107 -1.40 10.11 -21.98
N VAL A 108 -2.07 9.16 -21.32
CA VAL A 108 -2.05 7.74 -21.72
C VAL A 108 -3.24 7.33 -22.59
N LYS A 109 -4.19 8.24 -22.84
CA LYS A 109 -5.43 7.96 -23.57
C LYS A 109 -5.19 7.20 -24.88
N ASP A 110 -4.37 7.76 -25.76
CA ASP A 110 -4.17 7.20 -27.08
C ASP A 110 -3.44 5.86 -27.01
N ASP A 111 -2.49 5.70 -26.09
CA ASP A 111 -1.79 4.43 -25.87
C ASP A 111 -2.77 3.32 -25.44
N VAL A 112 -3.69 3.62 -24.52
CA VAL A 112 -4.71 2.67 -24.06
C VAL A 112 -5.66 2.27 -25.19
N TYR A 113 -6.20 3.24 -25.95
CA TYR A 113 -7.18 2.96 -27.00
C TYR A 113 -6.56 2.27 -28.22
N THR A 114 -5.33 2.64 -28.60
CA THR A 114 -4.63 2.04 -29.75
C THR A 114 -4.01 0.69 -29.42
N GLY A 115 -3.84 0.35 -28.14
CA GLY A 115 -3.29 -0.92 -27.68
C GLY A 115 -1.79 -0.90 -27.40
N ASN A 116 -1.19 0.28 -27.28
CA ASN A 116 0.19 0.47 -26.88
C ASN A 116 0.35 0.34 -25.34
N LEU A 117 -0.08 -0.82 -24.81
CA LEU A 117 -0.34 -1.02 -23.39
C LEU A 117 0.93 -0.99 -22.53
N THR A 118 2.08 -1.42 -23.07
CA THR A 118 3.36 -1.28 -22.38
C THR A 118 3.72 0.18 -22.14
N GLN A 119 3.52 1.06 -23.13
CA GLN A 119 3.78 2.49 -22.94
C GLN A 119 2.77 3.13 -21.98
N ALA A 120 1.50 2.74 -22.07
CA ALA A 120 0.49 3.19 -21.12
C ALA A 120 0.84 2.77 -19.67
N HIS A 121 1.25 1.52 -19.47
CA HIS A 121 1.67 0.98 -18.17
C HIS A 121 2.80 1.81 -17.56
N LEU A 122 3.91 1.97 -18.28
CA LEU A 122 5.09 2.72 -17.83
C LEU A 122 4.75 4.16 -17.43
N LYS A 123 3.88 4.84 -18.17
CA LYS A 123 3.44 6.20 -17.84
C LYS A 123 2.54 6.21 -16.59
N LEU A 124 1.65 5.23 -16.45
CA LEU A 124 0.73 5.14 -15.31
C LEU A 124 1.45 4.84 -14.00
N GLU A 125 2.61 4.17 -14.02
CA GLU A 125 3.41 3.92 -12.81
C GLU A 125 3.76 5.21 -12.05
N ALA A 126 3.92 6.34 -12.76
CA ALA A 126 4.22 7.64 -12.17
C ALA A 126 3.10 8.19 -11.26
N VAL A 127 1.87 7.68 -11.36
CA VAL A 127 0.75 8.08 -10.49
C VAL A 127 0.90 7.50 -9.08
N ARG A 128 1.46 6.29 -8.95
CA ARG A 128 1.60 5.57 -7.67
C ARG A 128 2.30 6.41 -6.59
N PRO A 129 3.50 6.97 -6.82
CA PRO A 129 4.17 7.77 -5.79
C PRO A 129 3.41 9.06 -5.45
N ILE A 130 2.67 9.66 -6.40
CA ILE A 130 1.87 10.88 -6.13
C ILE A 130 0.73 10.57 -5.16
N PHE A 131 -0.05 9.54 -5.45
CA PHE A 131 -1.12 9.07 -4.58
C PHE A 131 -0.62 8.66 -3.20
N GLN A 132 0.49 7.94 -3.13
CA GLN A 132 1.10 7.55 -1.87
C GLN A 132 1.57 8.76 -1.05
N ASN A 133 2.22 9.73 -1.69
CA ASN A 133 2.71 10.93 -1.03
C ASN A 133 1.58 11.80 -0.46
N ILE A 134 0.44 11.89 -1.15
CA ILE A 134 -0.77 12.56 -0.63
C ILE A 134 -1.18 11.91 0.69
N LEU A 135 -1.30 10.59 0.74
CA LEU A 135 -1.77 9.89 1.93
C LEU A 135 -0.75 9.98 3.08
N ILE A 136 0.53 9.77 2.80
CA ILE A 136 1.60 9.80 3.82
C ILE A 136 1.70 11.19 4.47
N ARG A 137 1.81 12.27 3.68
CA ARG A 137 2.04 13.61 4.24
C ARG A 137 0.85 14.19 4.99
N ASN A 138 -0.34 13.63 4.77
CA ASN A 138 -1.56 13.98 5.48
C ASN A 138 -1.88 13.01 6.64
N ASN A 139 -0.95 12.11 6.98
CA ASN A 139 -1.12 11.10 8.03
C ASN A 139 -2.35 10.19 7.82
N LEU A 140 -2.66 9.88 6.57
CA LEU A 140 -3.79 9.04 6.16
C LEU A 140 -3.34 7.63 5.78
N MET A 141 -2.58 6.99 6.68
CA MET A 141 -2.10 5.62 6.47
C MET A 141 -3.27 4.65 6.32
N SER A 142 -3.22 3.85 5.26
CA SER A 142 -4.20 2.80 4.98
C SER A 142 -3.50 1.49 4.64
N LEU A 143 -4.26 0.40 4.63
CA LEU A 143 -3.76 -0.90 4.17
C LEU A 143 -3.19 -0.81 2.75
N SER A 144 -3.81 0.00 1.86
CA SER A 144 -3.30 0.23 0.51
C SER A 144 -1.94 0.93 0.49
N VAL A 145 -1.67 1.87 1.42
CA VAL A 145 -0.37 2.56 1.50
C VAL A 145 0.70 1.60 2.00
N ALA A 146 0.40 0.84 3.06
CA ALA A 146 1.33 -0.14 3.61
C ALA A 146 1.68 -1.23 2.57
N LEU A 147 0.70 -1.68 1.78
CA LEU A 147 0.93 -2.64 0.69
C LEU A 147 1.79 -2.07 -0.43
N VAL A 148 1.72 -0.77 -0.73
CA VAL A 148 2.61 -0.17 -1.74
C VAL A 148 4.04 -0.05 -1.20
N ASP A 149 4.23 0.36 0.06
CA ASP A 149 5.56 0.43 0.69
C ASP A 149 6.21 -0.96 0.80
N PHE A 150 5.42 -1.99 1.10
CA PHE A 150 5.88 -3.38 1.02
C PHE A 150 6.23 -3.81 -0.42
N HIS A 151 5.45 -3.40 -1.42
CA HIS A 151 5.69 -3.79 -2.81
C HIS A 151 7.05 -3.34 -3.34
N ASP A 152 7.50 -2.14 -2.99
CA ASP A 152 8.77 -1.62 -3.49
C ASP A 152 9.96 -2.49 -3.04
N ILE A 153 9.96 -2.96 -1.79
CA ILE A 153 10.99 -3.90 -1.32
C ILE A 153 10.70 -5.34 -1.77
N MET A 154 9.43 -5.71 -1.93
CA MET A 154 9.04 -7.01 -2.47
C MET A 154 9.61 -7.22 -3.88
N GLU A 155 9.54 -6.22 -4.77
CA GLU A 155 10.09 -6.37 -6.13
C GLU A 155 11.61 -6.63 -6.11
N VAL A 156 12.37 -6.08 -5.15
CA VAL A 156 13.80 -6.42 -4.96
C VAL A 156 13.99 -7.90 -4.58
N VAL A 157 13.14 -8.43 -3.69
CA VAL A 157 13.16 -9.87 -3.35
C VAL A 157 12.79 -10.72 -4.57
N LEU A 158 11.82 -10.29 -5.38
CA LEU A 158 11.38 -11.01 -6.57
C LEU A 158 12.46 -11.02 -7.66
N ASP A 159 13.14 -9.90 -7.89
CA ASP A 159 14.23 -9.80 -8.86
C ASP A 159 15.36 -10.77 -8.49
N ALA A 160 15.82 -10.75 -7.24
CA ALA A 160 16.84 -11.70 -6.77
C ALA A 160 16.38 -13.17 -6.89
N ALA A 161 15.13 -13.46 -6.55
CA ALA A 161 14.58 -14.80 -6.66
C ALA A 161 14.48 -15.30 -8.12
N ASN A 162 14.10 -14.42 -9.05
CA ASN A 162 14.03 -14.72 -10.48
C ASN A 162 15.43 -14.94 -11.09
N ASP A 163 16.42 -14.19 -10.61
CA ASP A 163 17.83 -14.36 -10.94
C ASP A 163 18.49 -15.56 -10.24
N ARG A 164 17.73 -16.28 -9.41
CA ARG A 164 18.17 -17.44 -8.62
C ARG A 164 19.29 -17.09 -7.64
N ASP A 165 19.36 -15.83 -7.23
CA ASP A 165 20.32 -15.30 -6.27
C ASP A 165 19.79 -15.48 -4.84
N ALA A 166 20.18 -16.61 -4.23
CA ALA A 166 19.83 -16.88 -2.83
C ALA A 166 20.41 -15.82 -1.87
N ALA A 167 21.59 -15.26 -2.14
CA ALA A 167 22.18 -14.26 -1.26
C ALA A 167 21.40 -12.94 -1.35
N GLY A 168 21.03 -12.50 -2.56
CA GLY A 168 20.19 -11.33 -2.78
C GLY A 168 18.80 -11.46 -2.14
N VAL A 169 18.18 -12.64 -2.20
CA VAL A 169 16.91 -12.89 -1.48
C VAL A 169 17.08 -12.71 0.03
N LEU A 170 18.15 -13.25 0.62
CA LEU A 170 18.39 -13.14 2.06
C LEU A 170 18.81 -11.73 2.50
N ASP A 171 19.48 -10.96 1.64
CA ASP A 171 19.84 -9.57 1.92
C ASP A 171 18.61 -8.65 1.92
N ALA A 172 17.69 -8.84 0.97
CA ALA A 172 16.46 -8.05 0.88
C ALA A 172 15.38 -8.45 1.89
N TYR A 173 15.37 -9.71 2.35
CA TYR A 173 14.33 -10.27 3.21
C TYR A 173 14.08 -9.49 4.51
N PRO A 174 15.08 -9.08 5.32
CA PRO A 174 14.82 -8.38 6.59
C PRO A 174 14.00 -7.10 6.42
N LYS A 175 14.24 -6.34 5.35
CA LYS A 175 13.49 -5.12 5.06
C LYS A 175 12.09 -5.45 4.55
N ALA A 176 11.94 -6.50 3.74
CA ALA A 176 10.63 -6.96 3.30
C ALA A 176 9.78 -7.47 4.49
N ASP A 177 10.40 -8.17 5.44
CA ASP A 177 9.79 -8.67 6.67
C ASP A 177 9.27 -7.53 7.56
N GLU A 178 10.07 -6.48 7.77
CA GLU A 178 9.68 -5.28 8.52
C GLU A 178 8.45 -4.61 7.87
N LYS A 179 8.49 -4.40 6.55
CA LYS A 179 7.40 -3.75 5.81
C LYS A 179 6.13 -4.58 5.79
N LEU A 180 6.24 -5.91 5.66
CA LEU A 180 5.09 -6.81 5.73
C LEU A 180 4.50 -6.85 7.15
N SER A 181 5.33 -6.76 8.19
CA SER A 181 4.85 -6.67 9.58
C SER A 181 4.00 -5.40 9.80
N ALA A 182 4.34 -4.29 9.15
CA ALA A 182 3.52 -3.07 9.19
C ALA A 182 2.16 -3.25 8.47
N VAL A 183 2.11 -4.04 7.39
CA VAL A 183 0.84 -4.44 6.74
C VAL A 183 -0.01 -5.31 7.68
N GLU A 184 0.61 -6.30 8.31
CA GLU A 184 -0.04 -7.24 9.24
C GLU A 184 -0.58 -6.56 10.50
N ALA A 185 0.05 -5.46 10.93
CA ALA A 185 -0.46 -4.64 12.03
C ALA A 185 -1.78 -3.92 11.70
N ILE A 186 -2.09 -3.72 10.41
CA ILE A 186 -3.33 -3.08 9.94
C ILE A 186 -4.43 -4.12 9.68
N SER A 187 -4.07 -5.28 9.13
CA SER A 187 -5.03 -6.34 8.81
C SER A 187 -4.37 -7.72 8.87
N ASP A 188 -5.13 -8.71 9.34
CA ASP A 188 -4.68 -10.10 9.48
C ASP A 188 -5.44 -11.07 8.55
N GLU A 189 -6.06 -10.54 7.47
CA GLU A 189 -6.87 -11.35 6.57
C GLU A 189 -6.08 -12.51 5.93
N SER A 190 -6.81 -13.54 5.48
CA SER A 190 -6.21 -14.75 4.90
C SER A 190 -5.28 -14.46 3.70
N GLY A 191 -5.55 -13.39 2.95
CA GLY A 191 -4.71 -12.96 1.85
C GLY A 191 -3.34 -12.46 2.32
N ILE A 192 -3.29 -11.67 3.38
CA ILE A 192 -2.04 -11.15 3.98
C ILE A 192 -1.22 -12.31 4.57
N LYS A 193 -1.88 -13.24 5.26
CA LYS A 193 -1.23 -14.47 5.76
C LYS A 193 -0.62 -15.31 4.63
N ALA A 194 -1.22 -15.31 3.43
CA ALA A 194 -0.65 -15.97 2.25
C ALA A 194 0.59 -15.25 1.71
N ILE A 195 0.60 -13.90 1.69
CA ILE A 195 1.79 -13.11 1.34
C ILE A 195 2.95 -13.46 2.28
N ARG A 196 2.69 -13.47 3.60
CA ARG A 196 3.67 -13.86 4.63
C ARG A 196 4.26 -15.24 4.39
N ALA A 197 3.40 -16.25 4.25
CA ALA A 197 3.86 -17.62 3.99
C ALA A 197 4.66 -17.75 2.69
N ASN A 198 4.41 -16.89 1.69
CA ASN A 198 5.18 -16.87 0.45
C ASN A 198 6.54 -16.18 0.62
N LEU A 199 6.60 -15.04 1.32
CA LEU A 199 7.85 -14.33 1.63
C LEU A 199 8.78 -15.20 2.47
N ASP A 200 8.28 -15.76 3.57
CA ASP A 200 9.04 -16.68 4.43
C ASP A 200 9.49 -17.92 3.64
N GLY A 201 8.66 -18.39 2.72
CA GLY A 201 9.00 -19.49 1.83
C GLY A 201 10.18 -19.19 0.91
N LEU A 202 10.32 -17.96 0.40
CA LEU A 202 11.49 -17.56 -0.39
C LEU A 202 12.76 -17.57 0.47
N ALA A 203 12.73 -16.99 1.66
CA ALA A 203 13.87 -17.03 2.58
C ALA A 203 14.28 -18.47 2.92
N ASN A 204 13.30 -19.32 3.25
CA ASN A 204 13.55 -20.75 3.53
C ASN A 204 14.19 -21.51 2.36
N LEU A 205 13.81 -21.20 1.11
CA LEU A 205 14.42 -21.79 -0.08
C LEU A 205 15.85 -21.27 -0.28
N ALA A 206 16.07 -19.97 -0.09
CA ALA A 206 17.36 -19.33 -0.20
C ALA A 206 18.36 -19.83 0.85
N GLU A 207 17.95 -19.96 2.12
CA GLU A 207 18.74 -20.56 3.21
C GLU A 207 19.18 -22.00 2.90
N LYS A 208 18.32 -22.76 2.22
CA LYS A 208 18.59 -24.14 1.79
C LYS A 208 19.31 -24.21 0.45
N ASN A 209 19.65 -23.07 -0.15
CA ASN A 209 20.26 -22.94 -1.48
C ASN A 209 19.48 -23.68 -2.59
N LYS A 210 18.15 -23.74 -2.47
CA LYS A 210 17.24 -24.34 -3.46
C LYS A 210 16.89 -23.34 -4.57
N THR A 211 17.93 -22.88 -5.27
CA THR A 211 17.86 -21.75 -6.20
C THR A 211 16.94 -21.99 -7.41
N GLU A 212 16.75 -23.25 -7.82
CA GLU A 212 15.82 -23.62 -8.89
C GLU A 212 14.33 -23.47 -8.52
N GLU A 213 14.01 -23.50 -7.22
CA GLU A 213 12.64 -23.36 -6.71
C GLU A 213 12.24 -21.89 -6.48
N LEU A 214 13.22 -20.97 -6.44
CA LEU A 214 13.00 -19.54 -6.14
C LEU A 214 12.06 -18.84 -7.12
N PRO A 215 12.19 -18.97 -8.46
CA PRO A 215 11.32 -18.24 -9.39
C PRO A 215 9.83 -18.65 -9.27
N ALA A 216 9.57 -19.93 -9.03
CA ALA A 216 8.20 -20.40 -8.84
C ALA A 216 7.58 -19.81 -7.56
N LYS A 217 8.35 -19.78 -6.47
CA LYS A 217 7.90 -19.19 -5.21
C LYS A 217 7.76 -17.67 -5.28
N ALA A 218 8.58 -16.99 -6.08
CA ALA A 218 8.45 -15.57 -6.39
C ALA A 218 7.13 -15.28 -7.12
N SER A 219 6.76 -16.12 -8.08
CA SER A 219 5.46 -16.05 -8.76
C SER A 219 4.29 -16.22 -7.77
N ASP A 220 4.39 -17.13 -6.80
CA ASP A 220 3.37 -17.30 -5.76
C ASP A 220 3.24 -16.04 -4.89
N LEU A 221 4.37 -15.46 -4.46
CA LEU A 221 4.40 -14.22 -3.69
C LEU A 221 3.70 -13.09 -4.47
N LYS A 222 4.11 -12.84 -5.71
CA LYS A 222 3.52 -11.81 -6.59
C LYS A 222 2.02 -12.03 -6.77
N THR A 223 1.59 -13.27 -6.98
CA THR A 223 0.17 -13.62 -7.13
C THR A 223 -0.64 -13.33 -5.87
N SER A 224 -0.12 -13.73 -4.70
CA SER A 224 -0.79 -13.44 -3.42
C SER A 224 -0.89 -11.94 -3.14
N TYR A 225 0.19 -11.19 -3.43
CA TYR A 225 0.21 -9.74 -3.32
C TYR A 225 -0.85 -9.09 -4.22
N VAL A 226 -0.84 -9.41 -5.52
CA VAL A 226 -1.79 -8.84 -6.50
C VAL A 226 -3.23 -9.09 -6.08
N LYS A 227 -3.53 -10.31 -5.59
CA LYS A 227 -4.88 -10.65 -5.13
C LYS A 227 -5.34 -9.73 -3.98
N VAL A 228 -4.51 -9.52 -2.98
CA VAL A 228 -4.81 -8.62 -1.86
C VAL A 228 -4.87 -7.17 -2.34
N TYR A 229 -3.89 -6.73 -3.13
CA TYR A 229 -3.78 -5.34 -3.60
C TYR A 229 -4.96 -4.90 -4.48
N LEU A 230 -5.48 -5.81 -5.32
CA LEU A 230 -6.66 -5.56 -6.14
C LEU A 230 -7.98 -5.69 -5.36
N ALA A 231 -8.00 -6.46 -4.28
CA ALA A 231 -9.16 -6.61 -3.41
C ALA A 231 -9.25 -5.51 -2.34
N THR A 232 -8.13 -4.87 -2.00
CA THR A 232 -8.09 -3.80 -1.00
C THR A 232 -8.74 -2.54 -1.54
N SER A 233 -9.82 -2.13 -0.89
CA SER A 233 -10.13 -0.71 -0.78
C SER A 233 -9.21 -0.11 0.31
N ILE A 234 -8.95 1.20 0.30
CA ILE A 234 -8.43 1.94 1.46
C ILE A 234 -9.27 1.66 2.71
N PHE A 235 -10.55 1.33 2.54
CA PHE A 235 -11.38 0.64 3.53
C PHE A 235 -11.15 -0.87 3.40
N GLY A 236 -10.43 -1.48 4.34
CA GLY A 236 -10.39 -2.94 4.43
C GLY A 236 -11.82 -3.51 4.44
N ASN A 237 -12.00 -4.73 3.94
CA ASN A 237 -13.30 -5.41 4.02
C ASN A 237 -13.81 -5.51 5.47
#